data_AF-A0A9D6T132-F1
#
_entry.id   AF-A0A9D6T132-F1
#
_cell.length_a   1.000
_cell.length_b   1.000
_cell.length_c   1.000
_cell.angle_alpha   90.00
_cell.angle_beta   90.00
_cell.angle_gamma   90.00
#
_symmetry.space_group_name_H-M   'P 1'
#
loop_
_entity.id
_entity.type
_entity.pdbx_description
1 polymer ?
#
loop_
_entity_poly.entity_id
_entity_poly.type
_entity_poly.pdbx_seq_one_letter_code
_entity_poly.pdbx_strand_id
1 'polypeptide(L)'
;SGGRSLDYTITEFPFFSALLGDLHPHVMALPFGLLALALAFDAFHWDGVWWQAHRWRILASALILGSLFFLNTWDFPTYAAIFIAALGLGMVRYAGGVSREVWKRLIAIGASVLVLAVVLFMPFYVTFRSQASGLLPVSTVYSQPLHLFIFWGPFILLLLGFLLVAWREGFSGSLWGRGPKLLVVLLTLGPFILWALVALVLNARGSEQGTAPANVARKLLFLVPWLVLVPVALVGLMRRLKEGSAGYALLLLLAALLLTMAVELFFIRDTFGTRMNTVFKFYYQAWLLLSVSCAFGLAWLVERWPVRAAARSGAGLWLLVSIGLIAVALIYPVASLTTETRSFQGRGTLDGLSFVAASSPHEYEAQRWLQTQVRGTPVIVEAVGGQYSPYARVSARTGLPTVIGWPGHESQWRGSDRLFRGRPEDVDAIYKSEDSSLVRKLLAKYNVSYVYVGDLERAKYGAQVLDKFSSNFPVAFANQGVAIYAVKDGLARAQKVAGR
;
A
#
# COMPACT_ATOMS: atom_id res chain seq x y z
N SER A 1 -8.06 23.93 -12.77
CA SER A 1 -7.74 24.22 -14.18
C SER A 1 -7.34 22.91 -14.86
N GLY A 2 -7.98 22.52 -15.97
CA GLY A 2 -7.63 21.34 -16.77
C GLY A 2 -8.00 19.96 -16.20
N GLY A 3 -8.87 19.85 -15.19
CA GLY A 3 -9.31 18.56 -14.63
C GLY A 3 -8.24 17.76 -13.85
N ARG A 4 -7.00 18.23 -13.78
CA ARG A 4 -5.95 17.62 -12.95
C ARG A 4 -6.15 17.99 -11.49
N SER A 5 -6.28 16.98 -10.63
CA SER A 5 -6.25 17.17 -9.18
C SER A 5 -4.96 17.88 -8.79
N LEU A 6 -5.06 18.95 -8.01
CA LEU A 6 -3.89 19.60 -7.41
C LEU A 6 -3.21 18.65 -6.42
N ASP A 7 -4.01 17.82 -5.73
CA ASP A 7 -3.55 16.76 -4.82
C ASP A 7 -3.63 15.41 -5.56
N TYR A 8 -2.58 15.08 -6.34
CA TYR A 8 -2.52 13.79 -7.04
C TYR A 8 -2.17 12.68 -6.05
N THR A 9 -3.20 12.02 -5.52
CA THR A 9 -3.08 10.91 -4.56
C THR A 9 -3.90 9.72 -5.04
N ILE A 10 -3.47 8.52 -4.67
CA ILE A 10 -4.18 7.27 -4.91
C ILE A 10 -4.73 6.83 -3.56
N THR A 11 -6.05 6.60 -3.50
CA THR A 11 -6.73 6.16 -2.30
C THR A 11 -7.38 4.81 -2.56
N GLU A 12 -6.70 3.75 -2.13
CA GLU A 12 -7.22 2.38 -2.21
C GLU A 12 -7.75 1.90 -0.86
N PHE A 13 -8.64 0.91 -0.93
CA PHE A 13 -9.19 0.18 0.21
C PHE A 13 -9.38 -1.28 -0.18
N PRO A 14 -9.45 -2.22 0.79
CA PRO A 14 -9.34 -3.65 0.51
C PRO A 14 -10.24 -4.21 -0.59
N PHE A 15 -11.50 -3.78 -0.64
CA PHE A 15 -12.42 -4.20 -1.69
C PHE A 15 -11.97 -3.76 -3.08
N PHE A 16 -11.53 -2.49 -3.23
CA PHE A 16 -11.07 -1.95 -4.50
C PHE A 16 -9.85 -2.72 -5.04
N SER A 17 -8.83 -2.94 -4.20
CA SER A 17 -7.62 -3.65 -4.61
C SER A 17 -7.91 -5.11 -4.97
N ALA A 18 -8.85 -5.76 -4.25
CA ALA A 18 -9.30 -7.11 -4.59
C ALA A 18 -10.06 -7.16 -5.92
N LEU A 19 -10.92 -6.17 -6.22
CA LEU A 19 -11.67 -6.09 -7.47
C LEU A 19 -10.75 -5.90 -8.67
N LEU A 20 -9.74 -5.03 -8.57
CA LEU A 20 -8.77 -4.80 -9.64
C LEU A 20 -7.78 -5.96 -9.82
N GLY A 21 -7.65 -6.85 -8.82
CA GLY A 21 -6.60 -7.87 -8.81
C GLY A 21 -5.21 -7.29 -8.60
N ASP A 22 -5.12 -6.12 -7.97
CA ASP A 22 -3.86 -5.41 -7.78
C ASP A 22 -3.21 -5.83 -6.46
N LEU A 23 -2.31 -6.82 -6.55
CA LEU A 23 -1.62 -7.43 -5.41
C LEU A 23 -0.43 -6.58 -4.94
N HIS A 24 -0.67 -5.27 -4.75
CA HIS A 24 0.33 -4.37 -4.20
C HIS A 24 0.88 -4.89 -2.86
N PRO A 25 2.11 -4.52 -2.48
CA PRO A 25 2.73 -5.00 -1.25
C PRO A 25 1.90 -4.74 0.03
N HIS A 26 1.21 -3.59 0.15
CA HIS A 26 0.32 -3.28 1.28
C HIS A 26 -0.97 -4.11 1.30
N VAL A 27 -1.43 -4.59 0.15
CA VAL A 27 -2.59 -5.50 0.03
C VAL A 27 -2.18 -6.89 0.52
N MET A 28 -1.04 -7.38 0.03
CA MET A 28 -0.46 -8.68 0.42
C MET A 28 -0.06 -8.72 1.91
N ALA A 29 0.22 -7.56 2.51
CA ALA A 29 0.55 -7.44 3.93
C ALA A 29 -0.67 -7.54 4.87
N LEU A 30 -1.92 -7.44 4.39
CA LEU A 30 -3.11 -7.45 5.25
C LEU A 30 -3.20 -8.62 6.23
N PRO A 31 -2.99 -9.89 5.82
CA PRO A 31 -3.07 -11.01 6.76
C PRO A 31 -2.01 -10.92 7.86
N PHE A 32 -0.82 -10.41 7.52
CA PHE A 32 0.27 -10.20 8.48
C PHE A 32 -0.01 -9.01 9.40
N GLY A 33 -0.62 -7.95 8.89
CA GLY A 33 -1.13 -6.83 9.68
C GLY A 33 -2.16 -7.28 10.71
N LEU A 34 -3.15 -8.08 10.29
CA LEU A 34 -4.14 -8.67 11.21
C LEU A 34 -3.49 -9.57 12.27
N LEU A 35 -2.51 -10.39 11.89
CA LEU A 35 -1.78 -11.22 12.84
C LEU A 35 -0.94 -10.38 13.81
N ALA A 36 -0.33 -9.28 13.36
CA ALA A 36 0.36 -8.33 14.23
C ALA A 36 -0.61 -7.68 15.23
N LEU A 37 -1.83 -7.32 14.79
CA LEU A 37 -2.88 -6.83 15.68
C LEU A 37 -3.37 -7.92 16.66
N ALA A 38 -3.42 -9.19 16.26
CA ALA A 38 -3.76 -10.27 17.17
C ALA A 38 -2.68 -10.48 18.25
N LEU A 39 -1.40 -10.40 17.87
CA LEU A 39 -0.27 -10.48 18.81
C LEU A 39 -0.22 -9.26 19.74
N ALA A 40 -0.55 -8.07 19.24
CA ALA A 40 -0.70 -6.87 20.07
C ALA A 40 -1.90 -7.00 21.03
N PHE A 41 -3.01 -7.60 20.60
CA PHE A 41 -4.14 -7.89 21.48
C PHE A 41 -3.76 -8.87 22.60
N ASP A 42 -3.05 -9.94 22.27
CA ASP A 42 -2.52 -10.90 23.27
C ASP A 42 -1.55 -10.21 24.25
N ALA A 43 -0.66 -9.35 23.75
CA ALA A 43 0.23 -8.54 24.59
C ALA A 43 -0.53 -7.55 25.50
N PHE A 44 -1.64 -6.96 25.02
CA PHE A 44 -2.51 -6.09 25.82
C PHE A 44 -3.18 -6.84 26.99
N HIS A 45 -3.48 -8.13 26.77
CA HIS A 45 -4.05 -9.04 27.77
C HIS A 45 -3.00 -9.64 28.71
N TRP A 46 -1.86 -8.98 28.85
CA TRP A 46 -0.79 -9.31 29.78
C TRP A 46 -1.27 -9.89 31.13
N ASP A 47 -0.68 -11.02 31.51
CA ASP A 47 -1.03 -11.84 32.68
C ASP A 47 0.13 -11.98 33.69
N GLY A 48 1.28 -11.35 33.43
CA GLY A 48 2.48 -11.42 34.29
C GLY A 48 3.50 -12.48 33.88
N VAL A 49 3.03 -13.61 33.32
CA VAL A 49 3.85 -14.76 32.92
C VAL A 49 4.01 -14.90 31.40
N TRP A 50 3.36 -14.02 30.64
CA TRP A 50 3.32 -13.91 29.18
C TRP A 50 4.61 -14.31 28.46
N TRP A 51 5.77 -13.88 28.96
CA TRP A 51 7.09 -14.15 28.36
C TRP A 51 7.83 -15.36 28.95
N GLN A 52 7.55 -15.72 30.21
CA GLN A 52 8.23 -16.82 30.91
C GLN A 52 7.63 -18.17 30.54
N ALA A 53 6.29 -18.23 30.45
CA ALA A 53 5.57 -19.44 30.08
C ALA A 53 5.66 -19.74 28.58
N HIS A 54 5.86 -18.72 27.74
CA HIS A 54 5.67 -18.82 26.28
C HIS A 54 6.70 -18.03 25.47
N ARG A 55 7.98 -18.40 25.55
CA ARG A 55 9.08 -17.79 24.76
C ARG A 55 8.81 -17.73 23.25
N TRP A 56 8.00 -18.66 22.73
CA TRP A 56 7.57 -18.65 21.34
C TRP A 56 6.79 -17.38 20.95
N ARG A 57 6.11 -16.70 21.89
CA ARG A 57 5.41 -15.44 21.62
C ARG A 57 6.38 -14.34 21.21
N ILE A 58 7.55 -14.25 21.85
CA ILE A 58 8.60 -13.30 21.46
C ILE A 58 9.07 -13.58 20.03
N LEU A 59 9.33 -14.85 19.70
CA LEU A 59 9.74 -15.26 18.37
C LEU A 59 8.65 -14.99 17.32
N ALA A 60 7.39 -15.31 17.63
CA ALA A 60 6.25 -15.08 16.75
C ALA A 60 6.04 -13.57 16.50
N SER A 61 6.04 -12.75 17.56
CA SER A 61 5.96 -11.29 17.43
C SER A 61 7.12 -10.72 16.62
N ALA A 62 8.35 -11.20 16.85
CA ALA A 62 9.51 -10.76 16.09
C ALA A 62 9.42 -11.15 14.61
N LEU A 63 9.00 -12.39 14.32
CA LEU A 63 8.86 -12.88 12.95
C LEU A 63 7.78 -12.11 12.18
N ILE A 64 6.62 -11.88 12.79
CA ILE A 64 5.49 -11.19 12.14
C ILE A 64 5.75 -9.69 12.00
N LEU A 65 6.29 -9.02 13.02
CA LEU A 65 6.65 -7.62 12.89
C LEU A 65 7.79 -7.46 11.87
N GLY A 66 8.83 -8.30 11.92
CA GLY A 66 9.93 -8.27 10.96
C GLY A 66 9.48 -8.50 9.52
N SER A 67 8.53 -9.43 9.30
CA SER A 67 8.01 -9.70 7.95
C SER A 67 7.29 -8.51 7.34
N LEU A 68 6.63 -7.68 8.15
CA LEU A 68 5.97 -6.47 7.66
C LEU A 68 6.97 -5.48 7.04
N PHE A 69 8.22 -5.41 7.51
CA PHE A 69 9.22 -4.55 6.87
C PHE A 69 9.59 -5.04 5.47
N PHE A 70 9.70 -6.37 5.31
CA PHE A 70 9.98 -7.02 4.04
C PHE A 70 8.80 -6.92 3.06
N LEU A 71 7.58 -7.22 3.54
CA LEU A 71 6.37 -7.22 2.74
C LEU A 71 5.98 -5.80 2.32
N ASN A 72 5.88 -4.88 3.27
CA ASN A 72 5.61 -3.48 3.00
C ASN A 72 6.28 -2.61 4.06
N THR A 73 7.46 -2.09 3.72
CA THR A 73 8.37 -1.38 4.63
C THR A 73 7.72 -0.36 5.58
N TRP A 74 6.63 0.29 5.15
CA TRP A 74 5.98 1.35 5.93
C TRP A 74 4.99 0.82 6.97
N ASP A 75 4.65 -0.48 6.94
CA ASP A 75 3.82 -1.14 7.94
C ASP A 75 4.58 -1.37 9.24
N PHE A 76 5.85 -1.77 9.16
CA PHE A 76 6.64 -2.14 10.35
C PHE A 76 6.61 -1.07 11.45
N PRO A 77 6.90 0.23 11.21
CA PRO A 77 6.87 1.24 12.26
C PRO A 77 5.51 1.36 12.95
N THR A 78 4.42 1.28 12.18
CA THR A 78 3.06 1.40 12.69
C THR A 78 2.69 0.21 13.58
N TYR A 79 2.83 -1.02 13.08
CA TYR A 79 2.45 -2.20 13.84
C TYR A 79 3.39 -2.46 15.02
N ALA A 80 4.68 -2.12 14.89
CA ALA A 80 5.61 -2.15 16.02
C ALA A 80 5.21 -1.15 17.11
N ALA A 81 4.85 0.09 16.76
CA ALA A 81 4.40 1.08 17.73
C ALA A 81 3.10 0.64 18.44
N ILE A 82 2.16 0.06 17.70
CA ILE A 82 0.92 -0.51 18.28
C ILE A 82 1.25 -1.67 19.22
N PHE A 83 2.13 -2.58 18.82
CA PHE A 83 2.54 -3.72 19.66
C PHE A 83 3.19 -3.26 20.96
N ILE A 84 4.14 -2.31 20.89
CA ILE A 84 4.82 -1.76 22.08
C ILE A 84 3.84 -1.01 22.97
N ALA A 85 2.94 -0.21 22.40
CA ALA A 85 1.90 0.47 23.15
C ALA A 85 0.97 -0.53 23.83
N ALA A 86 0.55 -1.58 23.13
CA ALA A 86 -0.34 -2.61 23.65
C ALA A 86 0.33 -3.39 24.79
N LEU A 87 1.58 -3.81 24.60
CA LEU A 87 2.40 -4.48 25.61
C LEU A 87 2.55 -3.61 26.87
N GLY A 88 2.92 -2.33 26.70
CA GLY A 88 3.09 -1.39 27.80
C GLY A 88 1.79 -1.12 28.56
N LEU A 89 0.69 -0.87 27.85
CA LEU A 89 -0.62 -0.66 28.43
C LEU A 89 -1.15 -1.90 29.15
N GLY A 90 -0.91 -3.10 28.60
CA GLY A 90 -1.22 -4.37 29.26
C GLY A 90 -0.48 -4.54 30.59
N MET A 91 0.83 -4.22 30.62
CA MET A 91 1.63 -4.24 31.84
C MET A 91 1.16 -3.22 32.87
N VAL A 92 0.84 -1.98 32.45
CA VAL A 92 0.30 -0.92 33.33
C VAL A 92 -1.04 -1.37 33.92
N ARG A 93 -1.92 -1.94 33.11
CA ARG A 93 -3.22 -2.48 33.53
C ARG A 93 -3.04 -3.57 34.59
N TYR A 94 -2.16 -4.53 34.33
CA TYR A 94 -1.87 -5.63 35.25
C TYR A 94 -1.26 -5.15 36.57
N ALA A 95 -0.30 -4.23 36.51
CA ALA A 95 0.38 -3.67 37.69
C ALA A 95 -0.47 -2.64 38.46
N GLY A 96 -1.64 -2.24 37.93
CA GLY A 96 -2.49 -1.21 38.53
C GLY A 96 -1.98 0.23 38.36
N GLY A 97 -0.92 0.45 37.58
CA GLY A 97 -0.32 1.77 37.37
C GLY A 97 1.05 1.73 36.71
N VAL A 98 1.59 2.91 36.43
CA VAL A 98 2.95 3.06 35.88
C VAL A 98 3.97 2.91 37.00
N SER A 99 4.96 2.03 36.81
CA SER A 99 6.04 1.80 37.77
C SER A 99 7.38 1.63 37.07
N ARG A 100 8.49 1.75 37.82
CA ARG A 100 9.84 1.49 37.30
C ARG A 100 9.98 0.07 36.76
N GLU A 101 9.29 -0.89 37.37
CA GLU A 101 9.33 -2.29 36.96
C GLU A 101 8.60 -2.52 35.63
N VAL A 102 7.46 -1.85 35.42
CA VAL A 102 6.75 -1.87 34.12
C VAL A 102 7.67 -1.36 33.01
N TRP A 103 8.37 -0.24 33.24
CA TRP A 103 9.31 0.31 32.25
C TRP A 103 10.48 -0.63 31.95
N LYS A 104 11.09 -1.22 32.99
CA LYS A 104 12.18 -2.19 32.80
C LYS A 104 11.73 -3.39 31.95
N ARG A 105 10.56 -3.95 32.25
CA ARG A 105 10.00 -5.11 31.52
C ARG A 105 9.62 -4.75 30.09
N LEU A 106 8.98 -3.60 29.89
CA LEU A 106 8.62 -3.11 28.56
C LEU A 106 9.87 -2.93 27.70
N ILE A 107 10.92 -2.31 28.24
CA ILE A 107 12.19 -2.13 27.51
C ILE A 107 12.81 -3.49 27.22
N ALA A 108 12.92 -4.39 28.20
CA ALA A 108 13.54 -5.69 28.00
C ALA A 108 12.83 -6.52 26.93
N ILE A 109 11.50 -6.66 27.02
CA ILE A 109 10.72 -7.50 26.11
C ILE A 109 10.53 -6.80 24.77
N GLY A 110 10.17 -5.52 24.78
CA GLY A 110 9.99 -4.72 23.58
C GLY A 110 11.26 -4.65 22.75
N ALA A 111 12.41 -4.34 23.36
CA ALA A 111 13.68 -4.33 22.66
C ALA A 111 14.06 -5.73 22.15
N SER A 112 13.81 -6.80 22.93
CA SER A 112 14.07 -8.17 22.47
C SER A 112 13.27 -8.51 21.20
N VAL A 113 11.98 -8.17 21.17
CA VAL A 113 11.12 -8.40 20.00
C VAL A 113 11.62 -7.58 18.80
N LEU A 114 11.91 -6.29 18.98
CA LEU A 114 12.32 -5.40 17.88
C LEU A 114 13.71 -5.75 17.34
N VAL A 115 14.68 -6.06 18.21
CA VAL A 115 16.00 -6.51 17.81
C VAL A 115 15.90 -7.83 17.06
N LEU A 116 15.13 -8.80 17.57
CA LEU A 116 14.95 -10.08 16.91
C LEU A 116 14.22 -9.92 15.55
N ALA A 117 13.24 -9.02 15.45
CA ALA A 117 12.56 -8.70 14.20
C ALA A 117 13.53 -8.20 13.12
N VAL A 118 14.48 -7.33 13.51
CA VAL A 118 15.52 -6.84 12.58
C VAL A 118 16.52 -7.95 12.23
N VAL A 119 16.98 -8.74 13.22
CA VAL A 119 17.96 -9.81 13.03
C VAL A 119 17.42 -10.89 12.08
N LEU A 120 16.17 -11.34 12.26
CA LEU A 120 15.56 -12.38 11.43
C LEU A 120 15.45 -11.98 9.95
N PHE A 121 15.35 -10.68 9.66
CA PHE A 121 15.23 -10.14 8.30
C PHE A 121 16.49 -9.41 7.82
N MET A 122 17.61 -9.56 8.54
CA MET A 122 18.90 -8.91 8.23
C MET A 122 19.36 -9.09 6.77
N PRO A 123 19.24 -10.28 6.14
CA PRO A 123 19.63 -10.45 4.73
C PRO A 123 18.90 -9.48 3.79
N PHE A 124 17.65 -9.14 4.09
CA PHE A 124 16.91 -8.12 3.34
C PHE A 124 17.46 -6.72 3.63
N TYR A 125 17.66 -6.35 4.89
CA TYR A 125 18.16 -5.02 5.27
C TYR A 125 19.52 -4.68 4.63
N VAL A 126 20.42 -5.65 4.50
CA VAL A 126 21.76 -5.44 3.90
C VAL A 126 21.68 -5.11 2.41
N THR A 127 20.70 -5.66 1.70
CA THR A 127 20.55 -5.49 0.25
C THR A 127 19.51 -4.43 -0.13
N PHE A 128 18.66 -4.03 0.82
CA PHE A 128 17.57 -3.09 0.63
C PHE A 128 18.08 -1.72 0.14
N ARG A 129 17.41 -1.18 -0.89
CA ARG A 129 17.62 0.17 -1.42
C ARG A 129 16.31 0.93 -1.33
N SER A 130 16.32 2.05 -0.62
CA SER A 130 15.15 2.91 -0.47
C SER A 130 15.21 4.08 -1.44
N GLN A 131 14.04 4.47 -1.96
CA GLN A 131 13.83 5.72 -2.70
C GLN A 131 13.29 6.83 -1.81
N ALA A 132 12.94 6.52 -0.55
CA ALA A 132 12.50 7.52 0.41
C ALA A 132 13.70 8.41 0.81
N SER A 133 13.50 9.71 0.76
CA SER A 133 14.53 10.74 0.94
C SER A 133 14.31 11.64 2.16
N GLY A 134 13.23 11.40 2.93
CA GLY A 134 12.97 12.11 4.19
C GLY A 134 11.49 12.40 4.41
N LEU A 135 11.19 13.08 5.53
CA LEU A 135 9.86 13.55 5.90
C LEU A 135 9.73 15.04 5.60
N LEU A 136 8.65 15.46 4.94
CA LEU A 136 8.35 16.86 4.66
C LEU A 136 6.94 17.23 5.14
N PRO A 137 6.69 18.49 5.50
CA PRO A 137 5.34 18.93 5.82
C PRO A 137 4.48 18.96 4.55
N VAL A 138 3.24 18.52 4.66
CA VAL A 138 2.22 18.75 3.63
C VAL A 138 1.92 20.25 3.62
N SER A 139 2.05 20.86 2.44
CA SER A 139 1.87 22.31 2.26
C SER A 139 0.38 22.67 2.13
N THR A 140 0.02 23.54 1.19
CA THR A 140 -1.35 24.06 1.03
C THR A 140 -2.28 23.11 0.28
N VAL A 141 -1.74 22.07 -0.35
CA VAL A 141 -2.50 21.08 -1.11
C VAL A 141 -2.60 19.80 -0.28
N TYR A 142 -3.80 19.55 0.24
CA TYR A 142 -4.14 18.41 1.09
C TYR A 142 -5.57 17.95 0.82
N SER A 143 -6.03 16.90 1.50
CA SER A 143 -7.31 16.27 1.19
C SER A 143 -8.46 17.26 1.34
N GLN A 144 -9.40 17.23 0.38
CA GLN A 144 -10.63 18.00 0.50
C GLN A 144 -11.51 17.42 1.62
N PRO A 145 -12.14 18.26 2.48
CA PRO A 145 -12.99 17.78 3.57
C PRO A 145 -14.09 16.83 3.12
N LEU A 146 -14.71 17.10 1.96
CA LEU A 146 -15.74 16.23 1.41
C LEU A 146 -15.21 14.84 1.06
N HIS A 147 -14.02 14.74 0.44
CA HIS A 147 -13.41 13.45 0.11
C HIS A 147 -13.01 12.66 1.36
N LEU A 148 -12.51 13.34 2.39
CA LEU A 148 -12.25 12.70 3.69
C LEU A 148 -13.53 12.18 4.32
N PHE A 149 -14.63 12.94 4.24
CA PHE A 149 -15.90 12.50 4.77
C PHE A 149 -16.47 11.31 4.00
N ILE A 150 -16.38 11.31 2.66
CA ILE A 150 -16.79 10.16 1.84
C ILE A 150 -15.99 8.91 2.23
N PHE A 151 -14.68 9.06 2.42
CA PHE A 151 -13.80 7.91 2.66
C PHE A 151 -13.84 7.40 4.12
N TRP A 152 -13.78 8.30 5.10
CA TRP A 152 -13.67 7.96 6.52
C TRP A 152 -14.98 8.10 7.30
N GLY A 153 -15.95 8.83 6.78
CA GLY A 153 -17.24 9.10 7.42
C GLY A 153 -17.95 7.83 7.94
N PRO A 154 -18.01 6.73 7.17
CA PRO A 154 -18.61 5.48 7.63
C PRO A 154 -17.97 4.95 8.92
N PHE A 155 -16.64 4.92 9.02
CA PHE A 155 -15.96 4.49 10.24
C PHE A 155 -16.16 5.47 11.39
N ILE A 156 -16.00 6.78 11.12
CA ILE A 156 -16.07 7.82 12.16
C ILE A 156 -17.46 7.83 12.79
N LEU A 157 -18.55 7.79 12.00
CA LEU A 157 -19.91 7.80 12.55
C LEU A 157 -20.19 6.60 13.45
N LEU A 158 -19.76 5.39 13.05
CA LEU A 158 -19.93 4.18 13.87
C LEU A 158 -19.14 4.28 15.19
N LEU A 159 -17.93 4.82 15.14
CA LEU A 159 -17.07 4.97 16.31
C LEU A 159 -17.51 6.12 17.22
N LEU A 160 -18.23 7.12 16.72
CA LEU A 160 -18.81 8.17 17.57
C LEU A 160 -19.79 7.58 18.58
N GLY A 161 -20.64 6.63 18.18
CA GLY A 161 -21.52 5.92 19.11
C GLY A 161 -20.72 5.20 20.19
N PHE A 162 -19.69 4.46 19.79
CA PHE A 162 -18.81 3.72 20.70
C PHE A 162 -18.15 4.67 21.71
N LEU A 163 -17.61 5.80 21.24
CA LEU A 163 -17.00 6.83 22.09
C LEU A 163 -18.01 7.45 23.05
N LEU A 164 -19.22 7.79 22.60
CA LEU A 164 -20.26 8.39 23.45
C LEU A 164 -20.64 7.49 24.62
N VAL A 165 -20.86 6.20 24.37
CA VAL A 165 -21.20 5.23 25.42
C VAL A 165 -19.98 4.93 26.29
N ALA A 166 -18.79 4.78 25.70
CA ALA A 166 -17.55 4.64 26.45
C ALA A 166 -17.34 5.79 27.45
N TRP A 167 -17.71 7.02 27.05
CA TRP A 167 -17.65 8.22 27.88
C TRP A 167 -18.76 8.31 28.92
N ARG A 168 -20.01 7.97 28.58
CA ARG A 168 -21.17 8.06 29.49
C ARG A 168 -21.00 7.17 30.72
N GLU A 169 -20.61 5.91 30.54
CA GLU A 169 -20.52 4.97 31.67
C GLU A 169 -19.15 5.04 32.38
N GLY A 170 -18.15 5.69 31.77
CA GLY A 170 -16.80 5.85 32.33
C GLY A 170 -16.61 7.08 33.22
N PHE A 171 -17.67 7.76 33.66
CA PHE A 171 -17.58 9.04 34.38
C PHE A 171 -17.27 8.92 35.87
N SER A 172 -17.20 7.71 36.43
CA SER A 172 -16.85 7.50 37.84
C SER A 172 -15.33 7.44 38.04
N GLY A 173 -14.72 8.57 38.42
CA GLY A 173 -13.34 8.62 38.90
C GLY A 173 -12.51 9.80 38.36
N SER A 174 -11.60 10.31 39.20
CA SER A 174 -10.64 11.35 38.80
C SER A 174 -9.44 10.72 38.08
N LEU A 175 -9.34 10.95 36.78
CA LEU A 175 -8.11 10.68 35.99
C LEU A 175 -7.11 11.85 36.03
N TRP A 176 -7.36 12.86 36.86
CA TRP A 176 -6.76 14.18 36.71
C TRP A 176 -5.43 14.36 37.46
N GLY A 177 -4.44 13.52 37.12
CA GLY A 177 -3.01 13.79 37.38
C GLY A 177 -2.37 14.64 36.27
N ARG A 178 -1.18 15.21 36.52
CA ARG A 178 -0.44 16.02 35.51
C ARG A 178 0.00 15.20 34.28
N GLY A 179 0.35 13.93 34.45
CA GLY A 179 0.85 13.05 33.38
C GLY A 179 -0.13 12.82 32.23
N PRO A 180 -1.35 12.30 32.48
CA PRO A 180 -2.38 12.12 31.46
C PRO A 180 -2.73 13.40 30.69
N LYS A 181 -2.78 14.55 31.38
CA LYS A 181 -3.05 15.86 30.74
C LYS A 181 -1.95 16.23 29.74
N LEU A 182 -0.69 16.08 30.12
CA LEU A 182 0.43 16.33 29.23
C LEU A 182 0.39 15.40 28.01
N LEU A 183 0.11 14.12 28.19
CA LEU A 183 0.01 13.17 27.08
C LEU A 183 -1.11 13.55 26.10
N VAL A 184 -2.28 13.97 26.60
CA VAL A 184 -3.39 14.46 25.76
C VAL A 184 -2.96 15.68 24.94
N VAL A 185 -2.31 16.66 25.56
CA VAL A 185 -1.81 17.85 24.87
C VAL A 185 -0.75 17.48 23.82
N LEU A 186 0.20 16.61 24.18
CA LEU A 186 1.28 16.19 23.30
C LEU A 186 0.77 15.42 22.08
N LEU A 187 -0.14 14.47 22.24
CA LEU A 187 -0.66 13.69 21.10
C LEU A 187 -1.65 14.48 20.24
N THR A 188 -2.37 15.43 20.83
CA THR A 188 -3.37 16.24 20.10
C THR A 188 -2.73 17.41 19.37
N LEU A 189 -1.91 18.21 20.07
CA LEU A 189 -1.34 19.46 19.55
C LEU A 189 0.11 19.31 19.08
N GLY A 190 0.87 18.38 19.65
CA GLY A 190 2.30 18.20 19.33
C GLY A 190 2.57 17.99 17.83
N PRO A 191 1.87 17.08 17.12
CA PRO A 191 2.06 16.90 15.69
C PRO A 191 1.79 18.16 14.87
N PHE A 192 0.73 18.92 15.20
CA PHE A 192 0.42 20.19 14.54
C PHE A 192 1.47 21.26 14.83
N ILE A 193 1.92 21.40 16.08
CA ILE A 193 2.97 22.35 16.46
C ILE A 193 4.28 22.04 15.74
N LEU A 194 4.66 20.76 15.69
CA LEU A 194 5.85 20.32 14.95
C LEU A 194 5.71 20.63 13.46
N TRP A 195 4.55 20.35 12.87
CA TRP A 195 4.28 20.67 11.47
C TRP A 195 4.39 22.17 11.20
N ALA A 196 3.73 23.00 12.02
CA ALA A 196 3.74 24.45 11.86
C ALA A 196 5.16 25.01 11.98
N LEU A 197 5.94 24.54 12.96
CA LEU A 197 7.34 24.92 13.12
C LEU A 197 8.15 24.58 11.85
N VAL A 198 8.08 23.33 11.39
CA VAL A 198 8.85 22.87 10.22
C VAL A 198 8.41 23.63 8.96
N ALA A 199 7.11 23.76 8.72
CA ALA A 199 6.57 24.42 7.53
C ALA A 199 6.89 25.92 7.50
N LEU A 200 6.89 26.61 8.64
CA LEU A 200 7.29 28.02 8.74
C LEU A 200 8.79 28.21 8.55
N VAL A 201 9.62 27.33 9.09
CA VAL A 201 11.08 27.37 8.89
C VAL A 201 11.42 27.13 7.41
N LEU A 202 10.76 26.18 6.75
CA LEU A 202 10.93 25.95 5.31
C LEU A 202 10.46 27.15 4.47
N ASN A 203 9.36 27.79 4.86
CA ASN A 203 8.87 29.02 4.22
C ASN A 203 9.89 30.17 4.35
N ALA A 204 10.45 30.37 5.54
CA ALA A 204 11.47 31.39 5.78
C ALA A 204 12.76 31.15 4.96
N ARG A 205 13.02 29.91 4.57
CA ARG A 205 14.14 29.52 3.68
C ARG A 205 13.78 29.56 2.19
N GLY A 206 12.58 29.99 1.82
CA GLY A 206 12.13 30.04 0.42
C GLY A 206 11.85 28.67 -0.21
N SER A 207 11.62 27.63 0.60
CA SER A 207 11.27 26.30 0.11
C SER A 207 9.84 26.24 -0.40
N GLU A 208 9.61 25.56 -1.54
CA GLU A 208 8.25 25.29 -2.06
C GLU A 208 7.38 24.46 -1.11
N GLN A 209 7.99 23.67 -0.22
CA GLN A 209 7.29 22.90 0.82
C GLN A 209 7.01 23.71 2.09
N GLY A 210 7.40 24.99 2.12
CA GLY A 210 7.01 25.91 3.18
C GLY A 210 5.53 26.25 3.16
N THR A 211 5.03 26.79 4.28
CA THR A 211 3.69 27.39 4.33
C THR A 211 3.75 28.81 4.90
N ALA A 212 3.02 29.73 4.27
CA ALA A 212 2.88 31.09 4.78
C ALA A 212 2.12 31.09 6.14
N PRO A 213 2.43 32.02 7.06
CA PRO A 213 1.75 32.10 8.36
C PRO A 213 0.21 32.13 8.27
N ALA A 214 -0.35 32.81 7.26
CA ALA A 214 -1.79 32.87 7.03
C ALA A 214 -2.44 31.49 6.75
N ASN A 215 -1.68 30.53 6.23
CA ASN A 215 -2.18 29.18 5.93
C ASN A 215 -2.13 28.24 7.15
N VAL A 216 -1.38 28.59 8.20
CA VAL A 216 -1.34 27.82 9.45
C VAL A 216 -2.72 27.76 10.11
N ALA A 217 -3.43 28.89 10.16
CA ALA A 217 -4.78 28.96 10.71
C ALA A 217 -5.78 28.11 9.90
N ARG A 218 -5.67 28.11 8.56
CA ARG A 218 -6.49 27.26 7.69
C ARG A 218 -6.25 25.78 7.94
N LYS A 219 -4.99 25.38 8.11
CA LYS A 219 -4.63 23.99 8.46
C LYS A 219 -5.16 23.61 9.84
N LEU A 220 -5.08 24.51 10.82
CA LEU A 220 -5.65 24.27 12.15
C LEU A 220 -7.17 24.03 12.10
N LEU A 221 -7.89 24.87 11.36
CA LEU A 221 -9.34 24.71 11.15
C LEU A 221 -9.68 23.38 10.46
N PHE A 222 -8.88 22.99 9.47
CA PHE A 222 -9.03 21.70 8.80
C PHE A 222 -8.83 20.51 9.76
N LEU A 223 -7.94 20.63 10.74
CA LEU A 223 -7.64 19.56 11.69
C LEU A 223 -8.60 19.45 12.88
N VAL A 224 -9.60 20.33 12.99
CA VAL A 224 -10.59 20.32 14.08
C VAL A 224 -11.17 18.93 14.38
N PRO A 225 -11.54 18.09 13.39
CA PRO A 225 -12.03 16.74 13.67
C PRO A 225 -11.06 15.89 14.49
N TRP A 226 -9.75 15.90 14.17
CA TRP A 226 -8.74 15.18 14.94
C TRP A 226 -8.47 15.82 16.30
N LEU A 227 -8.48 17.16 16.36
CA LEU A 227 -8.31 17.89 17.63
C LEU A 227 -9.43 17.59 18.64
N VAL A 228 -10.59 17.10 18.18
CA VAL A 228 -11.68 16.62 19.03
C VAL A 228 -11.57 15.11 19.25
N LEU A 229 -11.40 14.31 18.20
CA LEU A 229 -11.48 12.85 18.28
C LEU A 229 -10.27 12.21 18.99
N VAL A 230 -9.05 12.71 18.78
CA VAL A 230 -7.83 12.20 19.43
C VAL A 230 -7.91 12.29 20.96
N PRO A 231 -8.20 13.46 21.57
CA PRO A 231 -8.30 13.54 23.02
C PRO A 231 -9.48 12.72 23.56
N VAL A 232 -10.61 12.67 22.83
CA VAL A 232 -11.78 11.86 23.22
C VAL A 232 -11.45 10.37 23.23
N ALA A 233 -10.78 9.85 22.20
CA ALA A 233 -10.34 8.46 22.11
C ALA A 233 -9.28 8.13 23.17
N LEU A 234 -8.30 9.01 23.37
CA LEU A 234 -7.23 8.82 24.37
C LEU A 234 -7.78 8.82 25.81
N VAL A 235 -8.66 9.76 26.15
CA VAL A 235 -9.31 9.75 27.47
C VAL A 235 -10.22 8.53 27.63
N GLY A 236 -10.95 8.14 26.59
CA GLY A 236 -11.71 6.90 26.57
C GLY A 236 -10.82 5.68 26.87
N LEU A 237 -9.70 5.56 26.17
CA LEU A 237 -8.70 4.50 26.37
C LEU A 237 -8.21 4.45 27.82
N MET A 238 -7.86 5.61 28.39
CA MET A 238 -7.39 5.69 29.78
C MET A 238 -8.47 5.27 30.78
N ARG A 239 -9.73 5.67 30.57
CA ARG A 239 -10.88 5.29 31.43
C ARG A 239 -11.17 3.81 31.36
N ARG A 240 -11.11 3.23 30.16
CA ARG A 240 -11.48 1.85 29.86
C ARG A 240 -10.27 0.92 29.80
N LEU A 241 -9.11 1.36 30.26
CA LEU A 241 -7.88 0.56 30.25
C LEU A 241 -8.08 -0.79 30.96
N LYS A 242 -8.88 -0.82 32.03
CA LYS A 242 -9.21 -2.06 32.77
C LYS A 242 -10.16 -2.99 32.01
N GLU A 243 -10.96 -2.47 31.09
CA GLU A 243 -11.89 -3.23 30.24
C GLU A 243 -11.14 -3.75 29.00
N GLY A 244 -10.22 -4.71 29.20
CA GLY A 244 -9.32 -5.34 28.22
C GLY A 244 -9.63 -5.06 26.75
N SER A 245 -10.68 -5.71 26.21
CA SER A 245 -11.05 -5.60 24.79
C SER A 245 -11.50 -4.19 24.36
N ALA A 246 -12.24 -3.47 25.20
CA ALA A 246 -12.68 -2.10 24.90
C ALA A 246 -11.49 -1.12 24.94
N GLY A 247 -10.59 -1.28 25.91
CA GLY A 247 -9.32 -0.56 25.94
C GLY A 247 -8.51 -0.81 24.68
N TYR A 248 -8.37 -2.07 24.24
CA TYR A 248 -7.64 -2.39 23.03
C TYR A 248 -8.27 -1.79 21.77
N ALA A 249 -9.60 -1.86 21.61
CA ALA A 249 -10.29 -1.23 20.47
C ALA A 249 -10.04 0.30 20.44
N LEU A 250 -10.07 0.97 21.59
CA LEU A 250 -9.77 2.40 21.69
C LEU A 250 -8.30 2.73 21.38
N LEU A 251 -7.36 1.82 21.67
CA LEU A 251 -5.97 1.94 21.23
C LEU A 251 -5.87 1.90 19.70
N LEU A 252 -6.57 0.98 19.03
CA LEU A 252 -6.59 0.89 17.57
C LEU A 252 -7.22 2.14 16.93
N LEU A 253 -8.33 2.61 17.49
CA LEU A 253 -8.97 3.87 17.06
C LEU A 253 -8.02 5.06 17.22
N LEU A 254 -7.35 5.19 18.37
CA LEU A 254 -6.38 6.26 18.61
C LEU A 254 -5.22 6.18 17.61
N ALA A 255 -4.68 4.98 17.36
CA ALA A 255 -3.62 4.79 16.38
C ALA A 255 -4.06 5.20 14.97
N ALA A 256 -5.28 4.83 14.54
CA ALA A 256 -5.81 5.23 13.24
C ALA A 256 -6.03 6.74 13.10
N LEU A 257 -6.53 7.40 14.15
CA LEU A 257 -6.68 8.86 14.18
C LEU A 257 -5.32 9.57 14.08
N LEU A 258 -4.32 9.09 14.81
CA LEU A 258 -2.97 9.64 14.75
C LEU A 258 -2.32 9.41 13.38
N LEU A 259 -2.51 8.24 12.75
CA LEU A 259 -2.01 7.96 11.41
C LEU A 259 -2.65 8.86 10.36
N THR A 260 -3.99 8.96 10.34
CA THR A 260 -4.69 9.82 9.38
C THR A 260 -4.33 11.29 9.58
N MET A 261 -4.18 11.75 10.83
CA MET A 261 -3.66 13.09 11.12
C MET A 261 -2.23 13.27 10.60
N ALA A 262 -1.36 12.26 10.80
CA ALA A 262 0.02 12.31 10.33
C ALA A 262 0.12 12.41 8.80
N VAL A 263 -0.71 11.69 8.05
CA VAL A 263 -0.77 11.75 6.57
C VAL A 263 -1.22 13.11 6.06
N GLU A 264 -2.04 13.82 6.83
CA GLU A 264 -2.48 15.17 6.51
C GLU A 264 -1.45 16.23 6.91
N LEU A 265 -0.56 15.94 7.85
CA LEU A 265 0.47 16.87 8.31
C LEU A 265 1.80 16.67 7.58
N PHE A 266 2.21 15.43 7.36
CA PHE A 266 3.53 15.08 6.85
C PHE A 266 3.44 14.02 5.76
N PHE A 267 4.45 13.99 4.90
CA PHE A 267 4.61 12.94 3.91
C PHE A 267 6.06 12.53 3.76
N ILE A 268 6.24 11.27 3.35
CA ILE A 268 7.55 10.72 3.02
C ILE A 268 7.84 11.08 1.56
N ARG A 269 8.91 11.84 1.32
CA ARG A 269 9.34 12.21 -0.03
C ARG A 269 10.01 11.02 -0.71
N ASP A 270 9.47 10.61 -1.85
CA ASP A 270 10.05 9.60 -2.74
C ASP A 270 10.17 10.13 -4.18
N THR A 271 10.32 9.24 -5.17
CA THR A 271 10.46 9.57 -6.59
C THR A 271 9.30 10.39 -7.16
N PHE A 272 8.10 10.34 -6.55
CA PHE A 272 6.95 11.12 -7.00
C PHE A 272 6.99 12.56 -6.51
N GLY A 273 7.74 12.85 -5.43
CA GLY A 273 7.83 14.19 -4.85
C GLY A 273 6.53 14.71 -4.22
N THR A 274 5.49 13.89 -4.16
CA THR A 274 4.18 14.21 -3.57
C THR A 274 3.87 13.28 -2.39
N ARG A 275 2.75 13.52 -1.71
CA ARG A 275 2.26 12.65 -0.64
C ARG A 275 1.55 11.37 -1.12
N MET A 276 1.56 11.09 -2.42
CA MET A 276 0.80 9.99 -3.02
C MET A 276 1.02 8.66 -2.30
N ASN A 277 2.26 8.20 -2.17
CA ASN A 277 2.54 6.94 -1.48
C ASN A 277 2.25 6.98 0.03
N THR A 278 2.30 8.17 0.65
CA THR A 278 1.95 8.37 2.06
C THR A 278 0.47 8.12 2.28
N VAL A 279 -0.38 8.75 1.48
CA VAL A 279 -1.83 8.46 1.48
C VAL A 279 -2.05 6.98 1.14
N PHE A 280 -1.46 6.53 0.04
CA PHE A 280 -1.71 5.20 -0.51
C PHE A 280 -1.45 4.06 0.49
N LYS A 281 -0.34 4.12 1.24
CA LYS A 281 0.06 3.07 2.18
C LYS A 281 -0.54 3.25 3.58
N PHE A 282 -0.47 4.45 4.15
CA PHE A 282 -0.91 4.66 5.53
C PHE A 282 -2.44 4.70 5.66
N TYR A 283 -3.19 5.09 4.61
CA TYR A 283 -4.65 4.95 4.64
C TYR A 283 -5.07 3.48 4.68
N TYR A 284 -4.32 2.60 4.02
CA TYR A 284 -4.58 1.17 4.07
C TYR A 284 -4.42 0.60 5.49
N GLN A 285 -3.38 1.04 6.22
CA GLN A 285 -3.20 0.71 7.65
C GLN A 285 -4.35 1.26 8.50
N ALA A 286 -4.69 2.54 8.34
CA ALA A 286 -5.77 3.17 9.10
C ALA A 286 -7.13 2.49 8.84
N TRP A 287 -7.40 2.08 7.59
CA TRP A 287 -8.59 1.33 7.23
C TRP A 287 -8.69 0.01 7.97
N LEU A 288 -7.58 -0.74 8.08
CA LEU A 288 -7.54 -1.99 8.83
C LEU A 288 -7.83 -1.77 10.32
N LEU A 289 -7.16 -0.79 10.94
CA LEU A 289 -7.32 -0.45 12.35
C LEU A 289 -8.76 -0.01 12.68
N LEU A 290 -9.33 0.87 11.85
CA LEU A 290 -10.70 1.32 12.01
C LEU A 290 -11.70 0.18 11.79
N SER A 291 -11.43 -0.74 10.86
CA SER A 291 -12.29 -1.90 10.62
C SER A 291 -12.39 -2.81 11.84
N VAL A 292 -11.25 -3.15 12.46
CA VAL A 292 -11.22 -3.97 13.69
C VAL A 292 -11.89 -3.22 14.85
N SER A 293 -11.59 -1.93 15.03
CA SER A 293 -12.20 -1.11 16.08
C SER A 293 -13.72 -0.94 15.89
N CYS A 294 -14.20 -0.76 14.67
CA CYS A 294 -15.64 -0.65 14.36
C CYS A 294 -16.35 -1.97 14.62
N ALA A 295 -15.78 -3.10 14.20
CA ALA A 295 -16.37 -4.41 14.41
C ALA A 295 -16.60 -4.68 15.91
N PHE A 296 -15.59 -4.42 16.75
CA PHE A 296 -15.74 -4.50 18.19
C PHE A 296 -16.73 -3.46 18.74
N GLY A 297 -16.57 -2.20 18.33
CA GLY A 297 -17.41 -1.10 18.82
C GLY A 297 -18.90 -1.32 18.56
N LEU A 298 -19.25 -1.88 17.39
CA LEU A 298 -20.62 -2.23 17.05
C LEU A 298 -21.17 -3.36 17.91
N ALA A 299 -20.43 -4.47 18.07
CA ALA A 299 -20.84 -5.56 18.93
C ALA A 299 -21.06 -5.08 20.37
N TRP A 300 -20.11 -4.29 20.88
CA TRP A 300 -20.17 -3.72 22.22
C TRP A 300 -21.34 -2.74 22.41
N LEU A 301 -21.66 -1.93 21.39
CA LEU A 301 -22.83 -1.06 21.41
C LEU A 301 -24.15 -1.84 21.43
N VAL A 302 -24.26 -2.89 20.63
CA VAL A 302 -25.46 -3.74 20.59
C VAL A 302 -25.72 -4.39 21.96
N GLU A 303 -24.67 -4.82 22.66
CA GLU A 303 -24.79 -5.42 23.99
C GLU A 303 -25.20 -4.41 25.07
N ARG A 304 -24.66 -3.18 25.03
CA ARG A 304 -24.83 -2.19 26.12
C ARG A 304 -25.94 -1.18 25.88
N TRP A 305 -26.44 -1.06 24.65
CA TRP A 305 -27.43 -0.07 24.29
C TRP A 305 -28.78 -0.72 23.96
N PRO A 306 -29.68 -0.91 24.95
CA PRO A 306 -30.97 -1.53 24.68
C PRO A 306 -31.79 -0.67 23.70
N VAL A 307 -32.34 -1.32 22.66
CA VAL A 307 -33.12 -0.71 21.57
C VAL A 307 -34.22 0.25 22.08
N ARG A 308 -34.81 -0.05 23.25
CA ARG A 308 -35.86 0.78 23.88
C ARG A 308 -35.35 2.08 24.50
N ALA A 309 -34.09 2.16 24.93
CA ALA A 309 -33.46 3.39 25.43
C ALA A 309 -32.94 4.27 24.27
N ALA A 310 -32.59 3.65 23.14
CA ALA A 310 -32.12 4.33 21.93
C ALA A 310 -33.15 5.28 21.32
N ALA A 311 -34.42 4.84 21.30
CA ALA A 311 -35.52 5.60 20.72
C ALA A 311 -35.83 6.92 21.47
N ARG A 312 -35.41 7.04 22.73
CA ARG A 312 -35.72 8.22 23.58
C ARG A 312 -34.56 9.23 23.72
N SER A 313 -33.39 8.95 23.15
CA SER A 313 -32.14 9.67 23.48
C SER A 313 -31.31 10.16 22.28
N GLY A 314 -31.93 10.31 21.10
CA GLY A 314 -31.22 10.71 19.86
C GLY A 314 -30.36 9.59 19.24
N ALA A 315 -30.13 8.49 19.95
CA ALA A 315 -29.39 7.34 19.45
C ALA A 315 -30.15 6.56 18.36
N GLY A 316 -31.48 6.58 18.37
CA GLY A 316 -32.28 6.06 17.24
C GLY A 316 -31.98 6.79 15.94
N LEU A 317 -31.87 8.13 15.98
CA LEU A 317 -31.47 8.93 14.82
C LEU A 317 -30.02 8.63 14.40
N TRP A 318 -29.09 8.56 15.34
CA TRP A 318 -27.70 8.19 15.04
C TRP A 318 -27.58 6.80 14.38
N LEU A 319 -28.31 5.80 14.89
CA LEU A 319 -28.32 4.46 14.33
C LEU A 319 -28.91 4.45 12.92
N LEU A 320 -30.04 5.14 12.70
CA LEU A 320 -30.66 5.29 11.38
C LEU A 320 -29.71 5.97 10.38
N VAL A 321 -29.04 7.05 10.80
CA VAL A 321 -28.03 7.74 9.98
C VAL A 321 -26.85 6.82 9.67
N SER A 322 -26.37 6.05 10.65
CA SER A 322 -25.25 5.12 10.48
C SER A 322 -25.60 3.99 9.51
N ILE A 323 -26.79 3.39 9.65
CA ILE A 323 -27.31 2.37 8.72
C ILE A 323 -27.45 2.95 7.32
N GLY A 324 -28.05 4.14 7.20
CA GLY A 324 -28.21 4.83 5.92
C GLY A 324 -26.86 5.11 5.24
N LEU A 325 -25.86 5.58 6.01
CA LEU A 325 -24.52 5.84 5.48
C LEU A 325 -23.82 4.55 5.04
N ILE A 326 -23.92 3.46 5.82
CA ILE A 326 -23.39 2.15 5.39
C ILE A 326 -24.08 1.68 4.11
N ALA A 327 -25.41 1.78 4.03
CA ALA A 327 -26.16 1.38 2.84
C ALA A 327 -25.71 2.18 1.60
N VAL A 328 -25.49 3.49 1.74
CA VAL A 328 -24.93 4.33 0.67
C VAL A 328 -23.49 3.92 0.34
N ALA A 329 -22.65 3.66 1.33
CA ALA A 329 -21.26 3.22 1.12
C ALA A 329 -21.19 1.87 0.39
N LEU A 330 -22.15 0.97 0.62
CA LEU A 330 -22.26 -0.33 -0.04
C LEU A 330 -22.69 -0.25 -1.52
N ILE A 331 -23.18 0.91 -1.99
CA ILE A 331 -23.48 1.11 -3.42
C ILE A 331 -22.22 0.93 -4.25
N TYR A 332 -21.07 1.47 -3.80
CA TYR A 332 -19.81 1.36 -4.53
C TYR A 332 -19.39 -0.09 -4.79
N PRO A 333 -19.21 -0.97 -3.79
CA PRO A 333 -18.76 -2.33 -4.04
C PRO A 333 -19.75 -3.12 -4.90
N VAL A 334 -21.06 -2.92 -4.73
CA VAL A 334 -22.06 -3.58 -5.57
C VAL A 334 -21.98 -3.11 -7.02
N ALA A 335 -22.01 -1.79 -7.26
CA ALA A 335 -22.02 -1.22 -8.60
C ALA A 335 -20.71 -1.46 -9.36
N SER A 336 -19.57 -1.32 -8.68
CA SER A 336 -18.25 -1.59 -9.26
C SER A 336 -18.07 -3.07 -9.58
N LEU A 337 -18.48 -3.98 -8.69
CA LEU A 337 -18.44 -5.41 -8.98
C LEU A 337 -19.24 -5.74 -10.24
N THR A 338 -20.48 -5.22 -10.36
CA THR A 338 -21.31 -5.49 -11.54
C THR A 338 -20.71 -4.90 -12.82
N THR A 339 -20.14 -3.69 -12.76
CA THR A 339 -19.62 -3.00 -13.94
C THR A 339 -18.30 -3.63 -14.40
N GLU A 340 -17.33 -3.78 -13.49
CA GLU A 340 -15.98 -4.26 -13.81
C GLU A 340 -15.97 -5.74 -14.21
N THR A 341 -16.85 -6.56 -13.64
CA THR A 341 -16.97 -7.98 -14.00
C THR A 341 -17.94 -8.24 -15.15
N ARG A 342 -18.59 -7.19 -15.68
CA ARG A 342 -19.72 -7.29 -16.63
C ARG A 342 -20.77 -8.28 -16.14
N SER A 343 -21.14 -8.18 -14.86
CA SER A 343 -22.06 -9.08 -14.17
C SER A 343 -21.69 -10.57 -14.31
N PHE A 344 -20.40 -10.87 -14.38
CA PHE A 344 -19.87 -12.22 -14.59
C PHE A 344 -20.43 -12.95 -15.83
N GLN A 345 -20.84 -12.23 -16.88
CA GLN A 345 -21.38 -12.84 -18.10
C GLN A 345 -20.34 -13.63 -18.91
N GLY A 346 -19.04 -13.47 -18.62
CA GLY A 346 -17.95 -14.22 -19.24
C GLY A 346 -17.67 -15.58 -18.60
N ARG A 347 -16.89 -16.43 -19.28
CA ARG A 347 -16.41 -17.69 -18.70
C ARG A 347 -15.29 -17.40 -17.69
N GLY A 348 -15.53 -17.68 -16.41
CA GLY A 348 -14.50 -17.61 -15.37
C GLY A 348 -13.39 -18.64 -15.60
N THR A 349 -12.13 -18.21 -15.49
CA THR A 349 -10.94 -19.07 -15.62
C THR A 349 -9.77 -18.49 -14.82
N LEU A 350 -8.88 -19.36 -14.35
CA LEU A 350 -7.61 -18.98 -13.73
C LEU A 350 -6.48 -18.80 -14.75
N ASP A 351 -6.73 -19.12 -16.03
CA ASP A 351 -5.79 -18.85 -17.11
C ASP A 351 -5.80 -17.35 -17.46
N GLY A 352 -4.81 -16.62 -16.95
CA GLY A 352 -4.63 -15.20 -17.20
C GLY A 352 -4.35 -14.83 -18.66
N LEU A 353 -4.08 -15.79 -19.55
CA LEU A 353 -3.89 -15.54 -20.98
C LEU A 353 -5.12 -15.90 -21.82
N SER A 354 -6.18 -16.45 -21.20
CA SER A 354 -7.42 -16.80 -21.88
C SER A 354 -8.06 -15.61 -22.64
N PHE A 355 -7.96 -14.40 -22.08
CA PHE A 355 -8.46 -13.20 -22.75
C PHE A 355 -7.66 -12.89 -24.02
N VAL A 356 -6.35 -13.16 -24.03
CA VAL A 356 -5.47 -12.97 -25.20
C VAL A 356 -5.83 -13.97 -26.28
N ALA A 357 -6.13 -15.22 -25.91
CA ALA A 357 -6.60 -16.23 -26.86
C ALA A 357 -7.89 -15.79 -27.58
N ALA A 358 -8.77 -15.07 -26.88
CA ALA A 358 -10.02 -14.55 -27.44
C ALA A 358 -9.83 -13.25 -28.24
N SER A 359 -9.03 -12.30 -27.75
CA SER A 359 -8.91 -10.96 -28.35
C SER A 359 -7.78 -10.83 -29.38
N SER A 360 -6.75 -11.69 -29.31
CA SER A 360 -5.55 -11.62 -30.16
C SER A 360 -4.98 -13.02 -30.40
N PRO A 361 -5.72 -13.89 -31.12
CA PRO A 361 -5.38 -15.32 -31.25
C PRO A 361 -4.01 -15.57 -31.88
N HIS A 362 -3.61 -14.77 -32.87
CA HIS A 362 -2.29 -14.88 -33.50
C HIS A 362 -1.14 -14.55 -32.55
N GLU A 363 -1.32 -13.56 -31.68
CA GLU A 363 -0.33 -13.22 -30.66
C GLU A 363 -0.30 -14.28 -29.56
N TYR A 364 -1.46 -14.80 -29.17
CA TYR A 364 -1.55 -15.91 -28.21
C TYR A 364 -0.78 -17.14 -28.71
N GLU A 365 -0.97 -17.54 -29.97
CA GLU A 365 -0.25 -18.66 -30.58
C GLU A 365 1.27 -18.46 -30.54
N ALA A 366 1.75 -17.26 -30.90
CA ALA A 366 3.17 -16.92 -30.85
C ALA A 366 3.74 -16.99 -29.43
N GLN A 367 2.99 -16.51 -28.44
CA GLN A 367 3.36 -16.57 -27.02
C GLN A 367 3.39 -18.02 -26.51
N ARG A 368 2.42 -18.86 -26.91
CA ARG A 368 2.41 -20.29 -26.60
C ARG A 368 3.57 -21.03 -27.24
N TRP A 369 3.95 -20.68 -28.47
CA TRP A 369 5.14 -21.22 -29.12
C TRP A 369 6.40 -20.86 -28.33
N LEU A 370 6.56 -19.59 -27.94
CA LEU A 370 7.68 -19.15 -27.08
C LEU A 370 7.74 -19.92 -25.75
N GLN A 371 6.60 -20.15 -25.09
CA GLN A 371 6.56 -20.87 -23.81
C GLN A 371 6.85 -22.37 -23.92
N THR A 372 6.43 -23.01 -25.03
CA THR A 372 6.45 -24.48 -25.14
C THR A 372 7.58 -25.03 -26.00
N GLN A 373 8.09 -24.24 -26.95
CA GLN A 373 9.09 -24.68 -27.93
C GLN A 373 10.48 -24.12 -27.67
N VAL A 374 10.61 -23.03 -26.91
CA VAL A 374 11.92 -22.40 -26.62
C VAL A 374 12.50 -22.95 -25.32
N ARG A 375 13.79 -23.35 -25.35
CA ARG A 375 14.54 -23.82 -24.17
C ARG A 375 15.33 -22.70 -23.49
N GLY A 376 15.28 -22.71 -22.16
CA GLY A 376 15.99 -21.77 -21.29
C GLY A 376 15.30 -20.40 -21.24
N THR A 377 16.06 -19.36 -20.90
CA THR A 377 15.57 -17.98 -20.76
C THR A 377 16.27 -17.02 -21.72
N PRO A 378 16.19 -17.25 -23.05
CA PRO A 378 16.81 -16.36 -24.02
C PRO A 378 16.21 -14.96 -23.99
N VAL A 379 17.02 -13.95 -24.36
CA VAL A 379 16.57 -12.57 -24.48
C VAL A 379 15.79 -12.40 -25.78
N ILE A 380 14.59 -11.84 -25.67
CA ILE A 380 13.79 -11.40 -26.80
C ILE A 380 13.91 -9.88 -26.96
N VAL A 381 13.70 -9.37 -28.17
CA VAL A 381 13.45 -7.94 -28.36
C VAL A 381 12.03 -7.74 -28.88
N GLU A 382 11.31 -6.82 -28.24
CA GLU A 382 9.96 -6.37 -28.59
C GLU A 382 9.93 -4.83 -28.56
N ALA A 383 8.92 -4.19 -29.13
CA ALA A 383 8.84 -2.74 -29.13
C ALA A 383 8.75 -2.16 -27.71
N VAL A 384 9.41 -1.02 -27.49
CA VAL A 384 9.38 -0.28 -26.22
C VAL A 384 8.32 0.82 -26.29
N GLY A 385 7.52 0.96 -25.25
CA GLY A 385 6.50 2.00 -25.12
C GLY A 385 6.42 2.57 -23.71
N GLY A 386 5.45 3.47 -23.52
CA GLY A 386 5.22 4.15 -22.23
C GLY A 386 4.65 3.22 -21.16
N GLN A 387 4.67 3.68 -19.91
CA GLN A 387 3.99 3.00 -18.80
C GLN A 387 2.48 2.89 -19.06
N TYR A 388 1.82 1.85 -18.53
CA TYR A 388 0.37 1.62 -18.68
C TYR A 388 -0.10 1.52 -20.14
N SER A 389 0.73 0.96 -21.01
CA SER A 389 0.43 0.74 -22.42
C SER A 389 0.59 -0.75 -22.78
N PRO A 390 0.08 -1.23 -23.91
CA PRO A 390 0.22 -2.65 -24.26
C PRO A 390 1.66 -3.14 -24.54
N TYR A 391 2.68 -2.28 -24.49
CA TYR A 391 4.08 -2.67 -24.74
C TYR A 391 4.67 -3.53 -23.60
N ALA A 392 5.80 -4.22 -23.84
CA ALA A 392 6.42 -5.20 -22.91
C ALA A 392 5.56 -6.46 -22.62
N ARG A 393 4.48 -6.67 -23.40
CA ARG A 393 3.53 -7.76 -23.22
C ARG A 393 4.13 -9.14 -23.50
N VAL A 394 5.07 -9.25 -24.44
CA VAL A 394 5.58 -10.57 -24.85
C VAL A 394 6.45 -11.13 -23.73
N SER A 395 7.39 -10.34 -23.22
CA SER A 395 8.22 -10.71 -22.06
C SER A 395 7.37 -10.96 -20.81
N ALA A 396 6.42 -10.07 -20.49
CA ALA A 396 5.55 -10.23 -19.33
C ALA A 396 4.71 -11.52 -19.36
N ARG A 397 4.22 -11.94 -20.54
CA ARG A 397 3.36 -13.13 -20.68
C ARG A 397 4.13 -14.43 -20.86
N THR A 398 5.37 -14.38 -21.35
CA THR A 398 6.19 -15.59 -21.60
C THR A 398 7.18 -15.87 -20.48
N GLY A 399 7.51 -14.89 -19.64
CA GLY A 399 8.58 -14.99 -18.64
C GLY A 399 10.00 -14.88 -19.23
N LEU A 400 10.12 -14.61 -20.54
CA LEU A 400 11.40 -14.39 -21.20
C LEU A 400 11.88 -12.95 -20.97
N PRO A 401 13.18 -12.72 -20.70
CA PRO A 401 13.71 -11.38 -20.53
C PRO A 401 13.69 -10.60 -21.85
N THR A 402 13.44 -9.29 -21.76
CA THR A 402 13.60 -8.35 -22.89
C THR A 402 14.73 -7.35 -22.62
N VAL A 403 15.17 -6.63 -23.66
CA VAL A 403 16.22 -5.59 -23.56
C VAL A 403 15.84 -4.52 -22.53
N ILE A 404 14.59 -4.06 -22.59
CA ILE A 404 13.98 -3.13 -21.64
C ILE A 404 12.44 -3.23 -21.71
N GLY A 405 11.78 -3.29 -20.56
CA GLY A 405 10.32 -3.21 -20.44
C GLY A 405 9.84 -1.76 -20.51
N TRP A 406 8.98 -1.34 -19.57
CA TRP A 406 8.56 0.07 -19.46
C TRP A 406 9.64 0.91 -18.77
N PRO A 407 10.33 1.85 -19.48
CA PRO A 407 11.49 2.55 -18.93
C PRO A 407 11.17 3.37 -17.69
N GLY A 408 9.98 3.96 -17.61
CA GLY A 408 9.54 4.70 -16.43
C GLY A 408 9.45 3.82 -15.18
N HIS A 409 8.95 2.58 -15.30
CA HIS A 409 8.80 1.67 -14.16
C HIS A 409 10.16 1.11 -13.75
N GLU A 410 11.01 0.79 -14.74
CA GLU A 410 12.39 0.38 -14.48
C GLU A 410 13.19 1.47 -13.74
N SER A 411 12.94 2.74 -14.08
CA SER A 411 13.52 3.91 -13.39
C SER A 411 12.99 4.02 -11.97
N GLN A 412 11.67 3.92 -11.78
CA GLN A 412 11.04 3.94 -10.45
C GLN A 412 11.66 2.86 -9.57
N TRP A 413 11.78 1.61 -10.03
CA TRP A 413 12.30 0.52 -9.19
C TRP A 413 13.78 0.67 -8.82
N ARG A 414 14.58 1.31 -9.67
CA ARG A 414 16.04 1.49 -9.48
C ARG A 414 16.43 2.86 -8.93
N GLY A 415 15.49 3.80 -8.86
CA GLY A 415 15.74 5.21 -8.53
C GLY A 415 16.56 5.99 -9.56
N SER A 416 16.92 5.38 -10.70
CA SER A 416 17.64 6.05 -11.79
C SER A 416 17.58 5.24 -13.09
N ASP A 417 17.86 5.90 -14.21
CA ASP A 417 17.97 5.29 -15.54
C ASP A 417 19.37 4.73 -15.85
N ARG A 418 20.37 4.97 -14.99
CA ARG A 418 21.79 4.73 -15.29
C ARG A 418 22.10 3.32 -15.82
N LEU A 419 21.40 2.29 -15.34
CA LEU A 419 21.62 0.90 -15.73
C LEU A 419 21.03 0.52 -17.10
N PHE A 420 20.12 1.32 -17.62
CA PHE A 420 19.41 1.05 -18.88
C PHE A 420 19.31 2.26 -19.81
N ARG A 421 20.02 3.36 -19.50
CA ARG A 421 20.15 4.51 -20.38
C ARG A 421 20.65 4.06 -21.76
N GLY A 422 20.01 4.55 -22.82
CA GLY A 422 20.33 4.15 -24.20
C GLY A 422 19.64 2.87 -24.66
N ARG A 423 19.07 2.05 -23.77
CA ARG A 423 18.41 0.79 -24.18
C ARG A 423 17.14 1.03 -25.01
N PRO A 424 16.23 1.97 -24.66
CA PRO A 424 15.09 2.27 -25.51
C PRO A 424 15.51 2.72 -26.91
N GLU A 425 16.54 3.56 -27.00
CA GLU A 425 17.10 4.07 -28.25
C GLU A 425 17.75 2.96 -29.08
N ASP A 426 18.46 2.03 -28.44
CA ASP A 426 19.04 0.87 -29.10
C ASP A 426 17.96 -0.08 -29.64
N VAL A 427 16.85 -0.28 -28.91
CA VAL A 427 15.71 -1.07 -29.43
C VAL A 427 15.08 -0.36 -30.63
N ASP A 428 14.87 0.94 -30.54
CA ASP A 428 14.40 1.74 -31.67
C ASP A 428 15.34 1.61 -32.89
N ALA A 429 16.66 1.62 -32.68
CA ALA A 429 17.65 1.43 -33.73
C ALA A 429 17.61 0.01 -34.33
N ILE A 430 17.41 -1.03 -33.51
CA ILE A 430 17.24 -2.41 -33.99
C ILE A 430 16.09 -2.48 -34.99
N TYR A 431 14.95 -1.84 -34.71
CA TYR A 431 13.80 -1.87 -35.61
C TYR A 431 13.94 -0.89 -36.80
N LYS A 432 14.46 0.34 -36.59
CA LYS A 432 14.48 1.41 -37.61
C LYS A 432 15.70 1.41 -38.54
N SER A 433 16.87 0.99 -38.08
CA SER A 433 18.13 1.16 -38.84
C SER A 433 18.21 0.26 -40.08
N GLU A 434 18.57 0.80 -41.24
CA GLU A 434 18.86 0.01 -42.45
C GLU A 434 20.28 -0.60 -42.42
N ASP A 435 21.18 -0.09 -41.57
CA ASP A 435 22.52 -0.65 -41.37
C ASP A 435 22.45 -2.00 -40.63
N SER A 436 22.61 -3.08 -41.40
CA SER A 436 22.61 -4.46 -40.90
C SER A 436 23.77 -4.76 -39.94
N SER A 437 24.90 -4.05 -40.05
CA SER A 437 26.05 -4.22 -39.15
C SER A 437 25.74 -3.66 -37.76
N LEU A 438 25.11 -2.48 -37.69
CA LEU A 438 24.62 -1.89 -36.45
C LEU A 438 23.58 -2.78 -35.78
N VAL A 439 22.60 -3.28 -36.53
CA VAL A 439 21.55 -4.17 -36.00
C VAL A 439 22.16 -5.44 -35.40
N ARG A 440 23.08 -6.11 -36.11
CA ARG A 440 23.77 -7.31 -35.60
C ARG A 440 24.62 -7.00 -34.36
N LYS A 441 25.30 -5.85 -34.32
CA LYS A 441 26.07 -5.38 -33.16
C LYS A 441 25.18 -5.17 -31.93
N LEU A 442 24.01 -4.54 -32.10
CA LEU A 442 23.07 -4.29 -30.99
C LEU A 442 22.42 -5.59 -30.50
N LEU A 443 22.01 -6.48 -31.40
CA LEU A 443 21.48 -7.80 -31.04
C LEU A 443 22.52 -8.62 -30.25
N ALA A 444 23.79 -8.57 -30.66
CA ALA A 444 24.88 -9.21 -29.94
C ALA A 444 25.16 -8.56 -28.57
N LYS A 445 25.16 -7.22 -28.48
CA LYS A 445 25.35 -6.45 -27.24
C LYS A 445 24.38 -6.89 -26.13
N TYR A 446 23.13 -7.18 -26.49
CA TYR A 446 22.09 -7.61 -25.54
C TYR A 446 21.87 -9.13 -25.49
N ASN A 447 22.71 -9.92 -26.18
CA ASN A 447 22.57 -11.37 -26.27
C ASN A 447 21.15 -11.83 -26.68
N VAL A 448 20.58 -11.15 -27.68
CA VAL A 448 19.24 -11.44 -28.21
C VAL A 448 19.25 -12.74 -28.99
N SER A 449 18.31 -13.64 -28.68
CA SER A 449 18.09 -14.86 -29.47
C SER A 449 16.85 -14.78 -30.35
N TYR A 450 15.90 -13.86 -30.08
CA TYR A 450 14.71 -13.68 -30.92
C TYR A 450 14.33 -12.21 -31.09
N VAL A 451 13.95 -11.84 -32.32
CA VAL A 451 13.30 -10.57 -32.64
C VAL A 451 11.81 -10.84 -32.86
N TYR A 452 10.97 -10.19 -32.07
CA TYR A 452 9.53 -10.29 -32.19
C TYR A 452 8.98 -9.18 -33.09
N VAL A 453 8.07 -9.50 -34.01
CA VAL A 453 7.36 -8.53 -34.85
C VAL A 453 5.87 -8.85 -34.88
N GLY A 454 5.06 -8.09 -34.14
CA GLY A 454 3.60 -8.14 -34.15
C GLY A 454 2.96 -6.78 -34.46
N ASP A 455 1.71 -6.60 -34.03
CA ASP A 455 0.93 -5.39 -34.33
C ASP A 455 1.56 -4.10 -33.76
N LEU A 456 2.06 -4.12 -32.52
CA LEU A 456 2.67 -2.92 -31.92
C LEU A 456 3.97 -2.55 -32.61
N GLU A 457 4.78 -3.54 -32.99
CA GLU A 457 6.03 -3.31 -33.71
C GLU A 457 5.75 -2.71 -35.10
N ARG A 458 4.76 -3.24 -35.84
CA ARG A 458 4.33 -2.70 -37.13
C ARG A 458 3.71 -1.30 -37.00
N ALA A 459 2.90 -1.08 -35.97
CA ALA A 459 2.28 0.23 -35.73
C ALA A 459 3.31 1.30 -35.40
N LYS A 460 4.34 0.95 -34.62
CA LYS A 460 5.38 1.88 -34.19
C LYS A 460 6.46 2.14 -35.26
N TYR A 461 6.86 1.11 -36.00
CA TYR A 461 8.01 1.17 -36.91
C TYR A 461 7.67 1.01 -38.40
N GLY A 462 6.40 0.77 -38.74
CA GLY A 462 5.93 0.55 -40.11
C GLY A 462 5.87 -0.93 -40.52
N ALA A 463 5.05 -1.24 -41.53
CA ALA A 463 4.81 -2.61 -41.99
C ALA A 463 6.06 -3.26 -42.64
N GLN A 464 6.95 -2.45 -43.22
CA GLN A 464 8.19 -2.86 -43.90
C GLN A 464 9.20 -3.54 -42.96
N VAL A 465 9.00 -3.46 -41.64
CA VAL A 465 9.89 -4.06 -40.66
C VAL A 465 9.97 -5.58 -40.80
N LEU A 466 8.93 -6.22 -41.33
CA LEU A 466 8.91 -7.66 -41.63
C LEU A 466 9.93 -8.02 -42.71
N ASP A 467 9.97 -7.25 -43.80
CA ASP A 467 10.84 -7.51 -44.96
C ASP A 467 12.32 -7.39 -44.60
N LYS A 468 12.63 -6.43 -43.72
CA LYS A 468 13.98 -6.23 -43.18
C LYS A 468 14.50 -7.46 -42.44
N PHE A 469 13.69 -8.03 -41.56
CA PHE A 469 14.14 -9.17 -40.73
C PHE A 469 14.08 -10.50 -41.49
N SER A 470 13.09 -10.70 -42.36
CA SER A 470 13.00 -11.91 -43.19
C SER A 470 14.20 -12.07 -44.13
N SER A 471 14.75 -10.96 -44.62
CA SER A 471 15.93 -10.97 -45.50
C SER A 471 17.25 -11.26 -44.77
N ASN A 472 17.29 -11.09 -43.44
CA ASN A 472 18.54 -11.10 -42.66
C ASN A 472 18.65 -12.22 -41.61
N PHE A 473 17.51 -12.78 -41.19
CA PHE A 473 17.43 -13.73 -40.10
C PHE A 473 16.41 -14.84 -40.41
N PRO A 474 16.69 -16.09 -40.02
CA PRO A 474 15.77 -17.18 -40.22
C PRO A 474 14.50 -16.99 -39.37
N VAL A 475 13.35 -17.37 -39.95
CA VAL A 475 12.07 -17.39 -39.25
C VAL A 475 12.03 -18.58 -38.29
N ALA A 476 11.75 -18.33 -37.02
CA ALA A 476 11.56 -19.38 -36.01
C ALA A 476 10.08 -19.75 -35.85
N PHE A 477 9.21 -18.75 -35.96
CA PHE A 477 7.76 -18.89 -35.93
C PHE A 477 7.14 -17.79 -36.80
N ALA A 478 6.08 -18.12 -37.54
CA ALA A 478 5.27 -17.13 -38.23
C ALA A 478 3.81 -17.61 -38.34
N ASN A 479 2.88 -16.67 -38.19
CA ASN A 479 1.48 -16.83 -38.52
C ASN A 479 0.96 -15.53 -39.19
N GLN A 480 -0.36 -15.40 -39.35
CA GLN A 480 -0.97 -14.24 -40.02
C GLN A 480 -0.72 -12.91 -39.31
N GLY A 481 -0.48 -12.91 -37.99
CA GLY A 481 -0.33 -11.68 -37.19
C GLY A 481 1.08 -11.44 -36.66
N VAL A 482 1.93 -12.45 -36.56
CA VAL A 482 3.21 -12.38 -35.85
C VAL A 482 4.29 -13.13 -36.60
N ALA A 483 5.48 -12.54 -36.67
CA ALA A 483 6.71 -13.22 -37.05
C ALA A 483 7.75 -13.12 -35.93
N ILE A 484 8.44 -14.22 -35.65
CA ILE A 484 9.55 -14.30 -34.71
C ILE A 484 10.78 -14.77 -35.47
N TYR A 485 11.82 -13.95 -35.48
CA TYR A 485 13.08 -14.22 -36.17
C TYR A 485 14.13 -14.69 -35.18
N ALA A 486 14.78 -15.83 -35.49
CA ALA A 486 15.86 -16.35 -34.67
C ALA A 486 17.18 -15.61 -34.95
N VAL A 487 17.85 -15.27 -33.86
CA VAL A 487 19.18 -14.66 -33.83
C VAL A 487 20.11 -15.57 -33.03
N LYS A 488 21.41 -15.58 -33.37
CA LYS A 488 22.43 -16.36 -32.65
C LYS A 488 22.03 -17.84 -32.52
N ASP A 489 21.75 -18.30 -31.30
CA ASP A 489 21.39 -19.68 -30.96
C ASP A 489 19.88 -19.91 -30.91
N GLY A 490 19.06 -18.93 -31.33
CA GLY A 490 17.61 -19.01 -31.32
C GLY A 490 17.04 -20.22 -32.07
N LEU A 491 17.65 -20.63 -33.19
CA LEU A 491 17.23 -21.87 -33.87
C LEU A 491 17.57 -23.12 -33.05
N ALA A 492 18.77 -23.18 -32.46
CA ALA A 492 19.20 -24.32 -31.65
C ALA A 492 18.37 -24.45 -30.35
N ARG A 493 17.80 -23.35 -29.87
CA ARG A 493 16.91 -23.31 -28.69
C ARG A 493 15.47 -23.73 -29.00
N ALA A 494 15.06 -23.70 -30.26
CA ALA A 494 13.71 -24.09 -30.68
C ALA A 494 13.62 -25.61 -30.88
N GLN A 495 12.71 -26.28 -30.17
CA GLN A 495 12.51 -27.74 -30.31
C GLN A 495 11.75 -28.12 -31.60
N LYS A 496 10.93 -27.22 -32.12
CA LYS A 496 10.28 -27.31 -33.43
C LYS A 496 10.38 -25.96 -34.14
N VAL A 497 11.17 -25.91 -35.21
CA VAL A 497 11.09 -24.84 -36.20
C VAL A 497 9.79 -25.07 -36.97
N ALA A 498 8.92 -24.06 -37.05
CA ALA A 498 7.72 -24.18 -37.88
C ALA A 498 8.18 -24.24 -39.34
N GLY A 499 8.07 -25.40 -39.99
CA GLY A 499 8.47 -25.60 -41.38
C GLY A 499 9.33 -26.84 -41.64
N ARG A 500 8.79 -28.03 -41.35
CA ARG A 500 8.84 -29.18 -42.26
C ARG A 500 7.46 -29.79 -42.31
#